data_AF-A0A520HU45-F1
#
_entry.id   AF-A0A520HU45-F1
#
_cell.length_a   1.000
_cell.length_b   1.000
_cell.length_c   1.000
_cell.angle_alpha   90.00
_cell.angle_beta   90.00
_cell.angle_gamma   90.00
#
_symmetry.space_group_name_H-M   'P 1'
#
loop_
_entity.id
_entity.type
_entity.pdbx_description
1 polymer ?
#
loop_
_entity_poly.entity_id
_entity_poly.type
_entity_poly.pdbx_seq_one_letter_code
_entity_poly.pdbx_strand_id
1 'polypeptide(L)'
;MQRSFAQNSSEERLNRIDERLRNLAVMVPGLNQKVQLSMSGASAQEFLRALAQANNLNINIDPGLSFKVFTNFRNETAMNVLLFVAKEYDLDINMIGSIMSVSKAPAIKKEPIPSDIRVSYNSGNDYLGFELNNDTLLLVAKKISQLSQKNVVVPVNLLSKK
;
A
#
# COMPACT_ATOMS: atom_id res chain seq x y z
N MET A 1 6.65 -16.71 2.51
CA MET A 1 7.52 -15.55 2.23
C MET A 1 6.78 -14.23 1.93
N GLN A 2 5.52 -14.23 1.48
CA GLN A 2 4.82 -12.99 1.08
C GLN A 2 4.41 -12.03 2.21
N ARG A 3 4.27 -12.51 3.46
CA ARG A 3 4.00 -11.64 4.62
C ARG A 3 5.20 -10.78 5.03
N SER A 4 6.42 -11.27 4.80
CA SER A 4 7.66 -10.59 5.22
C SER A 4 7.95 -9.33 4.39
N PHE A 5 7.71 -9.36 3.07
CA PHE A 5 7.96 -8.21 2.19
C PHE A 5 6.94 -7.09 2.36
N ALA A 6 5.67 -7.42 2.61
CA ALA A 6 4.64 -6.42 2.87
C ALA A 6 4.88 -5.70 4.20
N GLN A 7 5.28 -6.43 5.24
CA GLN A 7 5.65 -5.86 6.53
C GLN A 7 6.85 -4.90 6.42
N ASN A 8 7.89 -5.30 5.67
CA ASN A 8 9.05 -4.44 5.40
C ASN A 8 8.66 -3.12 4.71
N SER A 9 7.78 -3.16 3.69
CA SER A 9 7.38 -1.96 2.96
C SER A 9 6.59 -0.94 3.82
N SER A 10 5.78 -1.44 4.76
CA SER A 10 5.01 -0.59 5.69
C SER A 10 5.92 0.02 6.76
N GLU A 11 6.86 -0.76 7.31
CA GLU A 11 7.84 -0.28 8.28
C GLU A 11 8.77 0.78 7.65
N GLU A 12 9.26 0.54 6.43
CA GLU A 12 10.04 1.54 5.68
C GLU A 12 9.25 2.83 5.43
N ARG A 13 7.95 2.72 5.09
CA ARG A 13 7.08 3.90 4.91
C ARG A 13 6.98 4.70 6.21
N LEU A 14 6.72 4.03 7.33
CA LEU A 14 6.63 4.69 8.64
C LEU A 14 7.94 5.35 9.05
N ASN A 15 9.08 4.72 8.80
CA ASN A 15 10.40 5.31 9.04
C ASN A 15 10.60 6.59 8.21
N ARG A 16 10.24 6.55 6.91
CA ARG A 16 10.29 7.75 6.06
C ARG A 16 9.35 8.86 6.55
N ILE A 17 8.18 8.51 7.09
CA ILE A 17 7.26 9.50 7.68
C ILE A 17 7.89 10.12 8.95
N ASP A 18 8.44 9.30 9.85
CA ASP A 18 9.11 9.76 11.06
C ASP A 18 10.29 10.71 10.76
N GLU A 19 11.18 10.33 9.84
CA GLU A 19 12.30 11.17 9.41
C GLU A 19 11.83 12.53 8.87
N ARG A 20 10.81 12.54 8.00
CA ARG A 20 10.22 13.76 7.45
C ARG A 20 9.64 14.64 8.55
N LEU A 21 8.89 14.06 9.51
CA LEU A 21 8.31 14.79 10.63
C LEU A 21 9.37 15.39 11.55
N ARG A 22 10.42 14.65 11.88
CA ARG A 22 11.54 15.14 12.69
C ARG A 22 12.26 16.30 12.03
N ASN A 23 12.53 16.20 10.73
CA ASN A 23 13.17 17.27 9.97
C ASN A 23 12.29 18.52 9.95
N LEU A 24 10.97 18.37 9.76
CA LEU A 24 10.04 19.49 9.76
C LEU A 24 9.86 20.13 11.15
N ALA A 25 9.93 19.33 12.22
CA ALA A 25 9.73 19.77 13.60
C ALA A 25 10.78 20.79 14.08
N VAL A 26 11.94 20.87 13.40
CA VAL A 26 12.93 21.92 13.63
C VAL A 26 12.39 23.31 13.28
N MET A 27 11.59 23.41 12.20
CA MET A 27 11.06 24.66 11.68
C MET A 27 9.59 24.90 12.08
N VAL A 28 8.87 23.85 12.46
CA VAL A 28 7.46 23.90 12.83
C VAL A 28 7.31 23.46 14.30
N PRO A 29 7.40 24.39 15.27
CA PRO A 29 7.36 24.07 16.70
C PRO A 29 6.09 23.34 17.13
N GLY A 30 4.98 23.56 16.42
CA GLY A 30 3.70 22.89 16.63
C GLY A 30 3.79 21.36 16.67
N LEU A 31 4.72 20.77 15.90
CA LEU A 31 4.94 19.32 15.87
C LEU A 31 5.47 18.78 17.21
N ASN A 32 6.21 19.58 17.95
CA ASN A 32 6.77 19.22 19.26
C ASN A 32 5.83 19.59 20.43
N GLN A 33 4.78 20.39 20.16
CA GLN A 33 3.82 20.80 21.17
C GLN A 33 2.98 19.61 21.64
N LYS A 34 2.58 19.68 22.91
CA LYS A 34 1.77 18.65 23.54
C LYS A 34 0.31 18.76 23.11
N VAL A 35 -0.31 17.60 22.95
CA VAL A 35 -1.69 17.41 22.54
C VAL A 35 -2.47 16.84 23.70
N GLN A 36 -3.67 17.40 23.90
CA GLN A 36 -4.71 16.83 24.76
C GLN A 36 -5.99 16.76 23.94
N LEU A 37 -6.33 15.57 23.47
CA LEU A 37 -7.45 15.37 22.55
C LEU A 37 -8.14 14.05 22.87
N SER A 38 -9.45 14.13 23.14
CA SER A 38 -10.29 12.96 23.36
C SER A 38 -11.45 13.00 22.37
N MET A 39 -11.52 12.00 21.50
CA MET A 39 -12.53 11.90 20.45
C MET A 39 -13.12 10.49 20.42
N SER A 40 -14.44 10.42 20.27
CA SER A 40 -15.19 9.17 20.12
C SER A 40 -16.09 9.29 18.89
N GLY A 41 -15.77 8.54 17.84
CA GLY A 41 -16.55 8.53 16.60
C GLY A 41 -16.34 9.73 15.67
N ALA A 42 -15.26 10.49 15.86
CA ALA A 42 -14.89 11.58 14.95
C ALA A 42 -14.48 11.01 13.58
N SER A 43 -14.81 11.73 12.51
CA SER A 43 -14.25 11.44 11.19
C SER A 43 -12.74 11.73 11.14
N ALA A 44 -12.05 11.11 10.19
CA ALA A 44 -10.65 11.41 9.87
C ALA A 44 -10.40 12.91 9.69
N GLN A 45 -11.30 13.59 8.98
CA GLN A 45 -11.22 15.01 8.68
C GLN A 45 -11.37 15.87 9.93
N GLU A 46 -12.34 15.55 10.80
CA GLU A 46 -12.53 16.27 12.06
C GLU A 46 -11.34 16.09 12.99
N PHE A 47 -10.84 14.86 13.13
CA PHE A 47 -9.69 14.57 13.96
C PHE A 47 -8.43 15.30 13.49
N LEU A 48 -8.05 15.16 12.21
CA LEU A 48 -6.85 15.78 11.67
C LEU A 48 -6.94 17.31 11.67
N ARG A 49 -8.14 17.86 11.43
CA ARG A 49 -8.36 19.32 11.52
C ARG A 49 -8.25 19.82 12.96
N ALA A 50 -8.81 19.10 13.94
CA ALA A 50 -8.70 19.47 15.35
C ALA A 50 -7.24 19.45 15.82
N LEU A 51 -6.48 18.42 15.43
CA LEU A 51 -5.04 18.33 15.69
C LEU A 51 -4.28 19.50 15.04
N ALA A 52 -4.59 19.80 13.78
CA ALA A 52 -3.96 20.91 13.06
C ALA A 52 -4.19 22.25 13.77
N GLN A 53 -5.42 22.52 14.19
CA GLN A 53 -5.80 23.75 14.88
C GLN A 53 -5.15 23.86 16.27
N ALA A 54 -5.18 22.77 17.06
CA ALA A 54 -4.64 22.77 18.41
C ALA A 54 -3.12 23.01 18.46
N ASN A 55 -2.41 22.67 17.38
CA ASN A 55 -0.95 22.74 17.30
C ASN A 55 -0.44 23.70 16.22
N ASN A 56 -1.30 24.54 15.65
CA ASN A 56 -0.98 25.51 14.59
C ASN A 56 -0.20 24.87 13.40
N LEU A 57 -0.71 23.76 12.89
CA LEU A 57 -0.12 23.01 11.78
C LEU A 57 -0.89 23.25 10.47
N ASN A 58 -0.15 23.28 9.37
CA ASN A 58 -0.73 23.31 8.02
C ASN A 58 -0.92 21.87 7.53
N ILE A 59 -2.16 21.36 7.57
CA ILE A 59 -2.48 20.00 7.13
C ILE A 59 -3.50 20.04 5.98
N ASN A 60 -3.11 19.48 4.84
CA ASN A 60 -4.02 19.11 3.77
C ASN A 60 -4.48 17.66 3.97
N ILE A 61 -5.79 17.42 3.88
CA ILE A 61 -6.39 16.11 4.17
C ILE A 61 -7.07 15.63 2.90
N ASP A 62 -6.69 14.44 2.43
CA ASP A 62 -7.35 13.79 1.31
C ASP A 62 -8.84 13.53 1.64
N PRO A 63 -9.80 14.07 0.85
CA PRO A 63 -11.22 13.89 1.10
C PRO A 63 -11.68 12.42 0.99
N GLY A 64 -10.90 11.55 0.33
CA GLY A 64 -11.15 10.12 0.23
C GLY A 64 -10.90 9.31 1.51
N LEU A 65 -10.32 9.92 2.56
CA LEU A 65 -10.11 9.26 3.84
C LEU A 65 -11.44 9.03 4.56
N SER A 66 -11.83 7.76 4.69
CA SER A 66 -13.06 7.34 5.36
C SER A 66 -12.75 6.36 6.48
N PHE A 67 -12.51 6.88 7.67
CA PHE A 67 -12.37 6.11 8.90
C PHE A 67 -12.86 6.92 10.10
N LYS A 68 -13.17 6.21 11.19
CA LYS A 68 -13.60 6.78 12.45
C LYS A 68 -12.49 6.68 13.49
N VAL A 69 -12.33 7.72 14.28
CA VAL A 69 -11.28 7.83 15.29
C VAL A 69 -11.90 7.74 16.69
N PHE A 70 -11.35 6.83 17.49
CA PHE A 70 -11.70 6.61 18.90
C PHE A 70 -10.41 6.64 19.70
N THR A 71 -9.99 7.81 20.15
CA THR A 71 -8.67 8.01 20.76
C THR A 71 -8.72 9.02 21.87
N ASN A 72 -7.86 8.84 22.87
CA ASN A 72 -7.60 9.80 23.93
C ASN A 72 -6.08 10.00 24.07
N PHE A 73 -5.59 11.13 23.59
CA PHE A 73 -4.19 11.53 23.73
C PHE A 73 -4.05 12.51 24.89
N ARG A 74 -3.10 12.23 25.78
CA ARG A 74 -2.78 13.07 26.93
C ARG A 74 -1.28 13.29 26.99
N ASN A 75 -0.85 14.55 26.88
CA ASN A 75 0.56 14.94 26.96
C ASN A 75 1.47 14.26 25.90
N GLU A 76 0.90 13.94 24.74
CA GLU A 76 1.66 13.42 23.59
C GLU A 76 2.07 14.52 22.64
N THR A 77 3.12 14.33 21.84
CA THR A 77 3.49 15.33 20.83
C THR A 77 2.62 15.21 19.58
N ALA A 78 2.33 16.32 18.90
CA ALA A 78 1.58 16.28 17.64
C ALA A 78 2.28 15.39 16.58
N MET A 79 3.61 15.41 16.55
CA MET A 79 4.43 14.51 15.73
C MET A 79 4.14 13.03 16.03
N ASN A 80 4.18 12.62 17.30
CA ASN A 80 3.87 11.24 17.68
C ASN A 80 2.43 10.86 17.33
N VAL A 81 1.48 11.78 17.53
CA VAL A 81 0.08 11.56 17.17
C VAL A 81 -0.07 11.33 15.66
N LEU A 82 0.60 12.14 14.82
CA LEU A 82 0.62 11.98 13.37
C LEU A 82 1.24 10.65 12.94
N LEU A 83 2.36 10.26 13.54
CA LEU A 83 3.00 8.97 13.27
C LEU A 83 2.11 7.79 13.71
N PHE A 84 1.44 7.91 14.86
CA PHE A 84 0.48 6.93 15.34
C PHE A 84 -0.67 6.74 14.36
N VAL A 85 -1.33 7.81 13.92
CA VAL A 85 -2.45 7.66 12.96
C VAL A 85 -2.01 7.18 11.59
N ALA A 86 -0.79 7.54 11.15
CA ALA A 86 -0.24 7.01 9.91
C ALA A 86 -0.05 5.50 9.95
N LYS A 87 0.35 4.96 11.11
CA LYS A 87 0.44 3.52 11.35
C LYS A 87 -0.94 2.88 11.46
N GLU A 88 -1.79 3.41 12.33
CA GLU A 88 -3.09 2.81 12.69
C GLU A 88 -4.04 2.73 11.49
N TYR A 89 -4.09 3.78 10.67
CA TYR A 89 -5.03 3.88 9.55
C TYR A 89 -4.38 3.66 8.19
N ASP A 90 -3.13 3.19 8.16
CA ASP A 90 -2.36 2.93 6.95
C ASP A 90 -2.37 4.15 6.00
N LEU A 91 -1.83 5.26 6.52
CA LEU A 91 -1.72 6.54 5.82
C LEU A 91 -0.28 6.80 5.39
N ASP A 92 -0.14 7.73 4.45
CA ASP A 92 1.12 8.39 4.14
C ASP A 92 1.01 9.89 4.41
N ILE A 93 2.15 10.49 4.74
CA ILE A 93 2.25 11.92 5.02
C ILE A 93 3.38 12.48 4.17
N ASN A 94 3.01 13.24 3.14
CA ASN A 94 3.94 13.94 2.27
C ASN A 94 4.06 15.42 2.67
N MET A 95 5.15 16.07 2.31
CA MET A 95 5.43 17.44 2.74
C MET A 95 5.80 18.33 1.54
N ILE A 96 5.22 19.53 1.52
CA ILE A 96 5.59 20.60 0.60
C ILE A 96 5.82 21.85 1.45
N GLY A 97 7.08 22.22 1.66
CA GLY A 97 7.44 23.24 2.64
C GLY A 97 6.93 22.85 4.04
N SER A 98 6.13 23.72 4.66
CA SER A 98 5.49 23.46 5.97
C SER A 98 4.14 22.74 5.90
N ILE A 99 3.64 22.44 4.71
CA ILE A 99 2.31 21.83 4.52
C ILE A 99 2.46 20.32 4.51
N MET A 100 1.75 19.65 5.43
CA MET A 100 1.65 18.19 5.48
C MET A 100 0.41 17.72 4.73
N SER A 101 0.57 16.89 3.71
CA SER A 101 -0.53 16.27 2.98
C SER A 101 -0.71 14.83 3.45
N VAL A 102 -1.87 14.55 4.06
CA VAL A 102 -2.22 13.23 4.59
C VAL A 102 -3.15 12.54 3.60
N SER A 103 -2.76 11.34 3.15
CA SER A 103 -3.52 10.54 2.20
C SER A 103 -3.48 9.07 2.56
N LYS A 104 -4.31 8.26 1.88
CA LYS A 104 -4.18 6.80 2.02
C LYS A 104 -2.80 6.37 1.54
N ALA A 105 -2.19 5.43 2.24
CA ALA A 105 -0.93 4.89 1.77
C ALA A 105 -1.11 4.18 0.41
N PRO A 106 -0.10 4.24 -0.48
CA PRO A 106 -0.16 3.56 -1.75
C PRO A 106 -0.36 2.06 -1.53
N ALA A 107 -1.33 1.48 -2.25
CA ALA A 107 -1.56 0.04 -2.20
C ALA A 107 -0.29 -0.68 -2.65
N ILE A 108 0.21 -1.59 -1.82
CA ILE A 108 1.29 -2.49 -2.21
C ILE A 108 0.75 -3.29 -3.39
N LYS A 109 1.32 -3.08 -4.59
CA LYS A 109 1.00 -3.91 -5.76
C LYS A 109 1.41 -5.33 -5.40
N LYS A 110 0.43 -6.17 -5.06
CA LYS A 110 0.65 -7.61 -5.01
C LYS A 110 1.01 -8.00 -6.43
N GLU A 111 2.24 -8.47 -6.65
CA GLU A 111 2.55 -9.16 -7.89
C GLU A 111 1.47 -10.24 -8.06
N PRO A 112 0.83 -10.33 -9.24
CA PRO A 112 -0.14 -11.38 -9.48
C PRO A 112 0.56 -12.70 -9.20
N ILE A 113 0.02 -13.48 -8.27
CA ILE A 113 0.45 -14.86 -8.06
C ILE A 113 0.38 -15.51 -9.44
N PRO A 114 1.48 -16.10 -9.96
CA PRO A 114 1.46 -16.77 -11.26
C PRO A 114 0.28 -17.74 -11.26
N SER A 115 -0.61 -17.66 -12.27
CA SER A 115 -1.66 -18.66 -12.40
C SER A 115 -0.98 -20.02 -12.55
N ASP A 116 -1.39 -20.99 -11.73
CA ASP A 116 -0.87 -22.34 -11.82
C ASP A 116 -1.53 -23.04 -13.01
N ILE A 117 -1.03 -22.73 -14.22
CA ILE A 117 -1.53 -23.33 -15.46
C ILE A 117 -1.16 -24.81 -15.44
N ARG A 118 -2.17 -25.66 -15.25
CA ARG A 118 -2.01 -27.11 -15.24
C ARG A 118 -1.82 -27.60 -16.67
N VAL A 119 -0.57 -27.88 -17.02
CA VAL A 119 -0.18 -28.51 -18.28
C VAL A 119 0.70 -29.70 -17.96
N SER A 120 0.44 -30.83 -18.61
CA SER A 120 1.26 -32.03 -18.60
C SER A 120 1.62 -32.43 -20.02
N TYR A 121 2.82 -32.96 -20.21
CA TYR A 121 3.27 -33.49 -21.49
C TYR A 121 3.94 -34.83 -21.27
N ASN A 122 3.54 -35.83 -22.06
CA ASN A 122 4.12 -37.16 -22.07
C ASN A 122 4.97 -37.33 -23.33
N SER A 123 6.30 -37.38 -23.16
CA SER A 123 7.24 -37.54 -24.28
C SER A 123 7.26 -38.95 -24.89
N GLY A 124 6.70 -39.96 -24.20
CA GLY A 124 6.67 -41.34 -24.69
C GLY A 124 5.60 -41.59 -25.77
N ASN A 125 4.55 -40.78 -25.80
CA ASN A 125 3.46 -40.89 -26.78
C ASN A 125 3.01 -39.53 -27.37
N ASP A 126 3.76 -38.46 -27.12
CA ASP A 126 3.49 -37.10 -27.57
C ASP A 126 2.14 -36.51 -27.08
N TYR A 127 1.57 -37.04 -25.99
CA TYR A 127 0.29 -36.54 -25.48
C TYR A 127 0.44 -35.29 -24.61
N LEU A 128 -0.46 -34.34 -24.84
CA LEU A 128 -0.56 -33.08 -24.12
C LEU A 128 -1.87 -33.05 -23.31
N GLY A 129 -1.77 -32.86 -21.99
CA GLY A 129 -2.92 -32.63 -21.11
C GLY A 129 -2.89 -31.20 -20.58
N PHE A 130 -4.05 -30.56 -20.49
CA PHE A 130 -4.17 -29.25 -19.86
C PHE A 130 -5.53 -29.04 -19.22
N GLU A 131 -5.55 -28.28 -18.13
CA GLU A 131 -6.75 -27.78 -17.48
C GLU A 131 -6.59 -26.26 -17.35
N LEU A 132 -7.36 -25.51 -18.13
CA LEU A 132 -7.22 -24.06 -18.26
C LEU A 132 -8.42 -23.37 -17.61
N ASN A 133 -8.16 -22.36 -16.79
CA ASN A 133 -9.20 -21.61 -16.08
C ASN A 133 -9.02 -20.12 -16.35
N ASN A 134 -9.55 -19.67 -17.50
CA ASN A 134 -9.47 -18.28 -17.95
C ASN A 134 -8.00 -17.77 -18.07
N ASP A 135 -7.09 -18.69 -18.43
CA ASP A 135 -5.67 -18.45 -18.63
C ASP A 135 -5.40 -17.89 -20.03
N THR A 136 -4.47 -16.93 -20.14
CA THR A 136 -4.14 -16.35 -21.44
C THR A 136 -3.35 -17.32 -22.31
N LEU A 137 -3.71 -17.44 -23.60
CA LEU A 137 -3.05 -18.34 -24.56
C LEU A 137 -1.53 -18.19 -24.61
N LEU A 138 -1.01 -16.97 -24.44
CA LEU A 138 0.43 -16.70 -24.34
C LEU A 138 1.10 -17.48 -23.20
N LEU A 139 0.49 -17.48 -22.01
CA LEU A 139 1.04 -18.16 -20.84
C LEU A 139 0.95 -19.68 -20.99
N VAL A 140 -0.15 -20.17 -21.55
CA VAL A 140 -0.35 -21.59 -21.86
C VAL A 140 0.69 -22.09 -22.85
N ALA A 141 0.87 -21.40 -23.99
CA ALA A 141 1.85 -21.77 -25.01
C ALA A 141 3.29 -21.75 -24.48
N LYS A 142 3.62 -20.78 -23.63
CA LYS A 142 4.93 -20.72 -22.95
C LYS A 142 5.14 -21.96 -22.07
N LYS A 143 4.14 -22.34 -21.27
CA LYS A 143 4.20 -23.52 -20.40
C LYS A 143 4.31 -24.82 -21.21
N ILE A 144 3.55 -24.96 -22.29
CA ILE A 144 3.65 -26.11 -23.21
C ILE A 144 5.05 -26.16 -23.83
N SER A 145 5.59 -25.04 -24.30
CA SER A 145 6.93 -25.01 -24.91
C SER A 145 8.01 -25.45 -23.92
N GLN A 146 7.91 -24.99 -22.67
CA GLN A 146 8.83 -25.39 -21.59
C GLN A 146 8.76 -26.88 -21.26
N LEU A 147 7.55 -27.47 -21.20
CA LEU A 147 7.39 -28.88 -20.84
C LEU A 147 7.72 -29.82 -21.99
N SER A 148 7.33 -29.46 -23.20
CA SER A 148 7.52 -30.30 -24.39
C SER A 148 8.88 -30.13 -25.06
N GLN A 149 9.63 -29.07 -24.73
CA GLN A 149 10.84 -28.64 -25.43
C GLN A 149 10.60 -28.41 -26.94
N LYS A 150 9.35 -28.13 -27.33
CA LYS A 150 8.92 -27.79 -28.69
C LYS A 150 8.57 -26.31 -28.74
N ASN A 151 8.82 -25.67 -29.88
CA ASN A 151 8.44 -24.27 -30.07
C ASN A 151 6.93 -24.16 -30.33
N VAL A 152 6.19 -23.58 -29.39
CA VAL A 152 4.77 -23.24 -29.57
C VAL A 152 4.63 -21.75 -29.83
N VAL A 153 4.22 -21.39 -31.03
CA VAL A 153 4.07 -20.00 -31.47
C VAL A 153 2.60 -19.60 -31.42
N VAL A 154 2.30 -18.50 -30.72
CA VAL A 154 0.95 -17.92 -30.67
C VAL A 154 0.85 -16.76 -31.65
N PRO A 155 -0.07 -16.79 -32.62
CA PRO A 155 -0.35 -15.66 -33.51
C PRO A 155 -0.67 -14.38 -32.73
N VAL A 156 -0.20 -13.23 -33.23
CA VAL A 156 -0.30 -11.93 -32.53
C VAL A 156 -1.74 -11.57 -32.14
N ASN A 157 -2.71 -11.87 -33.00
CA ASN A 157 -4.13 -11.63 -32.77
C ASN A 157 -4.75 -12.50 -31.65
N LEU A 158 -4.04 -13.54 -31.20
CA LEU A 158 -4.49 -14.46 -30.16
C LEU A 158 -3.75 -14.29 -28.83
N LEU A 159 -2.71 -13.44 -28.77
CA LEU A 159 -1.86 -13.27 -27.57
C LEU A 159 -2.63 -12.85 -26.31
N SER A 160 -3.71 -12.08 -26.46
CA SER A 160 -4.51 -11.57 -25.35
C SER A 160 -5.80 -12.37 -25.13
N LYS A 161 -6.04 -13.45 -25.88
CA LYS A 161 -7.23 -14.28 -25.74
C LYS A 161 -7.07 -15.24 -24.56
N LYS A 162 -8.19 -15.51 -23.90
CA LYS A 162 -8.35 -16.44 -22.78
C LYS A 162 -9.25 -17.57 -23.21
#